data_AF-A0A526Q172-F1
#
_entry.id   AF-A0A526Q172-F1
#
_cell.length_a   1.000
_cell.length_b   1.000
_cell.length_c   1.000
_cell.angle_alpha   90.00
_cell.angle_beta   90.00
_cell.angle_gamma   90.00
#
_symmetry.space_group_name_H-M   'P 1'
#
loop_
_entity.id
_entity.type
_entity.pdbx_description
1 polymer ?
#
loop_
_entity_poly.entity_id
_entity_poly.type
_entity_poly.pdbx_seq_one_letter_code
_entity_poly.pdbx_strand_id
1 'polypeptide(L)'
;GAVGLCEDRAVSMRCKAEAVKGDAILAIRPEHMSIAREAAVGENGIAATAIASTYLGAATRLDLTTRQGSRVTVSVPNEVAAAALSKGNSVWLTWPAEKGFLLPDGGQ
;
A
#
# COMPACT_ATOMS: atom_id res chain seq x y z
N GLY A 1 -7.92 -3.78 -17.58
CA GLY A 1 -7.04 -3.76 -16.39
C GLY A 1 -6.50 -5.16 -16.20
N ALA A 2 -5.31 -5.28 -15.64
CA ALA A 2 -4.77 -6.56 -15.22
C ALA A 2 -5.06 -6.78 -13.73
N VAL A 3 -5.13 -8.04 -13.30
CA VAL A 3 -5.21 -8.41 -11.89
C VAL A 3 -3.99 -9.26 -11.58
N GLY A 4 -3.28 -8.92 -10.52
CA GLY A 4 -2.16 -9.71 -9.99
C GLY A 4 -2.41 -10.08 -8.54
N LEU A 5 -1.60 -11.01 -8.02
CA LEU A 5 -1.53 -11.29 -6.60
C LEU A 5 -0.37 -10.50 -6.01
N CYS A 6 -0.65 -9.69 -4.99
CA CYS A 6 0.36 -9.10 -4.13
C CYS A 6 0.14 -9.70 -2.74
N GLU A 7 1.13 -10.45 -2.26
CA GLU A 7 0.96 -11.33 -1.11
C GLU A 7 -0.22 -12.31 -1.33
N ASP A 8 -1.25 -12.26 -0.49
CA ASP A 8 -2.45 -13.09 -0.59
C ASP A 8 -3.66 -12.30 -1.15
N ARG A 9 -3.42 -11.12 -1.74
CA ARG A 9 -4.46 -10.19 -2.17
C ARG A 9 -4.47 -9.97 -3.67
N ALA A 10 -5.66 -10.05 -4.25
CA ALA A 10 -5.88 -9.59 -5.61
C ALA A 10 -5.75 -8.07 -5.67
N VAL A 11 -4.86 -7.60 -6.53
CA VAL A 11 -4.61 -6.18 -6.79
C VAL A 11 -4.91 -5.90 -8.25
N SER A 12 -5.82 -4.96 -8.48
CA SER A 12 -6.16 -4.45 -9.80
C SER A 12 -5.16 -3.39 -10.25
N MET A 13 -4.75 -3.47 -11.50
CA MET A 13 -3.78 -2.56 -12.09
C MET A 13 -4.28 -2.05 -13.44
N ARG A 14 -4.08 -0.74 -13.68
CA ARG A 14 -4.23 -0.17 -15.03
C ARG A 14 -2.91 -0.26 -15.79
N CYS A 15 -2.51 -1.48 -16.13
CA CYS A 15 -1.46 -1.74 -17.12
C CYS A 15 -2.06 -2.43 -18.37
N LYS A 16 -1.34 -2.40 -19.49
CA LYS A 16 -1.65 -3.27 -20.63
C LYS A 16 -1.36 -4.70 -20.19
N ALA A 17 -2.34 -5.59 -20.26
CA ALA A 17 -2.22 -6.98 -19.80
C ALA A 17 -1.05 -7.73 -20.48
N GLU A 18 -0.66 -7.31 -21.67
CA GLU A 18 0.47 -7.89 -22.44
C GLU A 18 1.85 -7.46 -21.93
N ALA A 19 1.93 -6.46 -21.02
CA ALA A 19 3.19 -5.86 -20.60
C ALA A 19 3.95 -6.69 -19.54
N VAL A 20 3.31 -7.66 -18.89
CA VAL A 20 3.94 -8.45 -17.81
C VAL A 20 3.57 -9.92 -17.95
N LYS A 21 4.58 -10.77 -18.12
CA LYS A 21 4.48 -12.22 -17.99
C LYS A 21 5.41 -12.65 -16.86
N GLY A 22 4.83 -13.13 -15.75
CA GLY A 22 5.59 -13.59 -14.58
C GLY A 22 5.63 -12.55 -13.45
N ASP A 23 6.64 -12.68 -12.60
CA ASP A 23 6.80 -11.86 -11.42
C ASP A 23 7.20 -10.43 -11.80
N ALA A 24 6.66 -9.46 -11.05
CA ALA A 24 6.91 -8.05 -11.26
C ALA A 24 6.84 -7.31 -9.93
N ILE A 25 7.54 -6.19 -9.86
CA ILE A 25 7.53 -5.33 -8.68
C ILE A 25 6.39 -4.33 -8.84
N LEU A 26 5.40 -4.40 -7.96
CA LEU A 26 4.38 -3.38 -7.86
C LEU A 26 4.89 -2.18 -7.05
N ALA A 27 5.11 -1.07 -7.74
CA ALA A 27 5.50 0.20 -7.13
C ALA A 27 4.30 1.13 -7.02
N ILE A 28 4.06 1.64 -5.81
CA ILE A 28 3.07 2.69 -5.54
C ILE A 28 3.79 3.82 -4.83
N ARG A 29 3.51 5.06 -5.26
CA ARG A 29 4.05 6.24 -4.60
C ARG A 29 3.36 6.46 -3.25
N PRO A 30 4.09 6.80 -2.16
CA PRO A 30 3.50 7.01 -0.84
C PRO A 30 2.34 8.02 -0.83
N GLU A 31 2.43 9.09 -1.63
CA GLU A 31 1.41 10.13 -1.77
C GLU A 31 0.10 9.65 -2.42
N HIS A 32 0.08 8.43 -2.98
CA HIS A 32 -1.13 7.78 -3.51
C HIS A 32 -1.70 6.73 -2.57
N MET A 33 -1.01 6.47 -1.46
CA MET A 33 -1.46 5.54 -0.45
C MET A 33 -2.30 6.27 0.60
N SER A 34 -3.27 5.57 1.15
CA SER A 34 -4.09 6.02 2.27
C SER A 34 -4.17 4.94 3.33
N ILE A 35 -4.52 5.35 4.54
CA ILE A 35 -4.85 4.42 5.62
C ILE A 35 -6.36 4.39 5.79
N ALA A 36 -6.93 3.20 5.69
CA ALA A 36 -8.35 2.97 5.89
C ALA A 36 -8.60 1.82 6.87
N ARG A 37 -9.88 1.63 7.24
CA ARG A 37 -10.33 0.45 7.99
C ARG A 37 -10.57 -0.77 7.10
N GLU A 38 -10.84 -0.52 5.83
CA GLU A 38 -11.08 -1.51 4.78
C GLU A 38 -10.83 -0.86 3.41
N ALA A 39 -10.61 -1.67 2.37
CA ALA A 39 -10.48 -1.18 1.01
C ALA A 39 -11.85 -0.84 0.41
N ALA A 40 -11.98 0.34 -0.20
CA ALA A 40 -13.21 0.71 -0.90
C ALA A 40 -13.38 -0.07 -2.21
N VAL A 41 -14.60 -0.10 -2.74
CA VAL A 41 -14.88 -0.72 -4.04
C VAL A 41 -14.09 0.00 -5.14
N GLY A 42 -13.28 -0.76 -5.89
CA GLY A 42 -12.42 -0.22 -6.96
C GLY A 42 -11.04 0.24 -6.49
N GLU A 43 -10.76 0.19 -5.19
CA GLU A 43 -9.42 0.37 -4.64
C GLU A 43 -8.75 -0.98 -4.40
N ASN A 44 -7.42 -0.93 -4.36
CA ASN A 44 -6.63 -2.01 -3.81
C ASN A 44 -6.43 -1.79 -2.31
N GLY A 45 -6.24 -2.87 -1.57
CA GLY A 45 -5.88 -2.79 -0.17
C GLY A 45 -5.10 -3.99 0.32
N ILE A 46 -4.04 -3.71 1.10
CA ILE A 46 -3.22 -4.70 1.77
C ILE A 46 -3.22 -4.39 3.27
N ALA A 47 -3.32 -5.45 4.08
CA ALA A 47 -3.20 -5.34 5.52
C ALA A 47 -1.74 -5.08 5.91
N ALA A 48 -1.53 -4.11 6.78
CA ALA A 48 -0.22 -3.78 7.32
C ALA A 48 -0.31 -3.45 8.81
N THR A 49 0.83 -3.49 9.48
CA THR A 49 0.94 -3.14 10.89
C THR A 49 1.88 -1.95 11.05
N ALA A 50 1.44 -0.91 11.73
CA ALA A 50 2.30 0.21 12.11
C ALA A 50 3.32 -0.25 13.16
N ILE A 51 4.60 -0.10 12.83
CA ILE A 51 5.73 -0.50 13.69
C ILE A 51 6.46 0.72 14.27
N ALA A 52 6.36 1.88 13.63
CA ALA A 52 6.90 3.13 14.14
C ALA A 52 6.10 4.34 13.61
N SER A 53 6.24 5.46 14.30
CA SER A 53 5.65 6.74 13.91
C SER A 53 6.62 7.88 14.16
N THR A 54 6.76 8.78 13.20
CA THR A 54 7.56 10.00 13.31
C THR A 54 6.67 11.22 13.09
N TYR A 55 6.58 12.10 14.09
CA TYR A 55 5.83 13.35 13.97
C TYR A 55 6.59 14.37 13.10
N LEU A 56 5.93 14.95 12.11
CA LEU A 56 6.50 15.91 11.15
C LEU A 56 5.78 17.27 11.19
N GLY A 57 5.16 17.63 12.32
CA GLY A 57 4.36 18.85 12.44
C GLY A 57 2.92 18.63 11.98
N ALA A 58 2.59 19.02 10.74
CA ALA A 58 1.22 18.90 10.22
C ALA A 58 0.82 17.46 9.84
N ALA A 59 1.80 16.56 9.76
CA ALA A 59 1.60 15.16 9.38
C ALA A 59 2.43 14.24 10.28
N THR A 60 2.07 12.96 10.28
CA THR A 60 2.82 11.89 10.93
C THR A 60 3.20 10.88 9.86
N ARG A 61 4.49 10.56 9.79
CA ARG A 61 5.02 9.47 8.99
C ARG A 61 4.85 8.18 9.77
N LEU A 62 4.19 7.20 9.18
CA LEU A 62 4.05 5.86 9.72
C LEU A 62 4.94 4.90 8.93
N ASP A 63 5.75 4.14 9.66
CA ASP A 63 6.44 3.00 9.10
C ASP A 63 5.60 1.76 9.39
N LEU A 64 5.24 1.07 8.31
CA LEU A 64 4.34 -0.07 8.29
C LEU A 64 5.10 -1.31 7.79
N THR A 65 4.66 -2.46 8.25
CA THR A 65 5.09 -3.77 7.74
C THR A 65 3.88 -4.53 7.24
N THR A 66 3.91 -4.99 5.99
CA THR A 66 2.88 -5.86 5.43
C THR A 66 2.95 -7.25 6.04
N ARG A 67 1.96 -8.11 5.77
CA ARG A 67 1.90 -9.45 6.38
C ARG A 67 3.11 -10.31 6.00
N GLN A 68 3.63 -10.18 4.77
CA GLN A 68 4.81 -10.91 4.34
C GLN A 68 6.14 -10.18 4.63
N GLY A 69 6.09 -9.10 5.41
CA GLY A 69 7.30 -8.43 5.91
C GLY A 69 7.82 -7.29 5.04
N SER A 70 7.12 -6.92 3.96
CA SER A 70 7.51 -5.75 3.15
C SER A 70 7.33 -4.47 3.96
N ARG A 71 8.33 -3.60 3.94
CA ARG A 71 8.26 -2.31 4.62
C ARG A 71 7.65 -1.25 3.72
N VAL A 72 6.69 -0.51 4.27
CA VAL A 72 6.02 0.59 3.59
C VAL A 72 6.03 1.81 4.49
N THR A 73 6.22 2.99 3.91
CA THR A 73 6.05 4.23 4.65
C THR A 73 4.98 5.09 3.99
N VAL A 74 4.09 5.64 4.81
CA VAL A 74 3.09 6.63 4.41
C VAL A 74 3.12 7.83 5.35
N SER A 75 2.89 9.03 4.81
CA SER A 75 2.67 10.23 5.62
C SER A 75 1.19 10.57 5.61
N VAL A 76 0.57 10.66 6.79
CA VAL A 76 -0.87 10.93 6.94
C VAL A 76 -1.10 12.08 7.92
N PRO A 77 -2.29 12.72 7.89
CA PRO A 77 -2.67 13.68 8.92
C PRO A 77 -2.57 13.08 10.33
N ASN A 78 -2.25 13.90 11.33
CA ASN A 78 -2.00 13.43 12.70
C ASN A 78 -3.18 12.66 13.31
N GLU A 79 -4.41 13.08 13.01
CA GLU A 79 -5.64 12.39 13.45
C GLU A 79 -5.77 10.98 12.85
N VAL A 80 -5.39 10.81 11.59
CA VAL A 80 -5.39 9.51 10.90
C VAL A 80 -4.33 8.60 11.51
N ALA A 81 -3.14 9.13 11.80
CA ALA A 81 -2.09 8.38 12.47
C ALA A 81 -2.49 7.95 13.88
N ALA A 82 -3.08 8.85 14.67
CA ALA A 82 -3.58 8.53 16.00
C ALA A 82 -4.63 7.42 15.96
N ALA A 83 -5.58 7.49 15.01
CA ALA A 83 -6.58 6.46 14.82
C ALA A 83 -5.95 5.11 14.44
N ALA A 84 -4.97 5.11 13.53
CA ALA A 84 -4.23 3.93 13.11
C ALA A 84 -3.49 3.22 14.26
N LEU A 85 -2.85 4.00 15.14
CA LEU A 85 -2.08 3.47 16.27
C LEU A 85 -2.97 3.02 17.45
N SER A 86 -4.16 3.63 17.61
CA SER A 86 -5.04 3.34 18.76
C SER A 86 -5.66 1.93 18.77
N LYS A 87 -5.68 1.22 17.63
CA LYS A 87 -6.40 -0.05 17.46
C LYS A 87 -5.49 -1.25 17.20
N GLY A 88 -4.45 -1.39 18.02
CA GLY A 88 -3.50 -2.50 17.91
C GLY A 88 -2.62 -2.43 16.66
N ASN A 89 -2.44 -1.22 16.11
CA ASN A 89 -1.58 -0.91 14.96
C ASN A 89 -1.93 -1.59 13.63
N SER A 90 -2.99 -2.40 13.55
CA SER A 90 -3.41 -3.02 12.30
C SER A 90 -4.19 -2.03 11.44
N VAL A 91 -3.72 -1.82 10.23
CA VAL A 91 -4.26 -0.86 9.27
C VAL A 91 -4.46 -1.49 7.90
N TRP A 92 -5.32 -0.89 7.09
CA TRP A 92 -5.35 -1.15 5.66
C TRP A 92 -4.65 -0.05 4.91
N LEU A 93 -3.61 -0.44 4.18
CA LEU A 93 -2.97 0.42 3.20
C LEU A 93 -3.75 0.30 1.90
N THR A 94 -4.37 1.39 1.46
CA THR A 94 -5.21 1.41 0.26
C THR A 94 -4.69 2.38 -0.78
N TRP A 95 -4.99 2.10 -2.05
CA TRP A 95 -4.68 3.00 -3.17
C TRP A 95 -5.62 2.73 -4.36
N PRO A 96 -5.87 3.74 -5.22
CA PRO A 96 -6.64 3.53 -6.45
C PRO A 96 -5.91 2.60 -7.43
N ALA A 97 -6.64 1.76 -8.14
CA ALA A 97 -6.08 0.78 -9.10
C ALA A 97 -5.25 1.42 -10.23
N GLU A 98 -5.50 2.69 -10.55
CA GLU A 98 -4.75 3.46 -11.53
C GLU A 98 -3.45 4.08 -11.03
N LYS A 99 -3.13 4.00 -9.73
CA LYS A 99 -1.93 4.62 -9.14
C LYS A 99 -0.78 3.66 -8.89
N GLY A 100 -0.95 2.37 -9.22
CA GLY A 100 0.12 1.37 -9.20
C GLY A 100 0.84 1.28 -10.54
N PHE A 101 2.16 1.17 -10.48
CA PHE A 101 3.02 0.95 -11.64
C PHE A 101 3.75 -0.38 -11.48
N LEU A 102 3.83 -1.15 -12.55
CA LEU A 102 4.64 -2.36 -12.58
C LEU A 102 6.03 -2.02 -13.08
N LEU A 103 7.02 -2.48 -12.33
CA LEU A 103 8.40 -2.53 -12.73
C LEU A 103 8.73 -3.99 -13.05
N PRO A 104 9.54 -4.26 -14.09
CA PRO A 104 10.06 -5.61 -14.28
C PRO A 104 10.82 -6.01 -13.01
N ASP A 105 10.61 -7.25 -12.55
CA ASP A 105 11.54 -7.82 -11.59
C ASP A 105 12.91 -7.84 -12.27
N GLY A 106 13.96 -7.33 -11.63
CA GLY A 106 15.27 -7.06 -12.26
C GLY A 106 16.03 -8.31 -12.71
N GLY A 107 15.36 -9.46 -12.79
CA GLY A 107 15.86 -10.72 -13.30
C GLY A 107 15.90 -10.75 -14.83
N GLN A 108 16.90 -10.06 -15.38
CA GLN A 108 17.52 -10.24 -16.71
C GLN A 108 16.68 -9.93 -17.97
#